data_AF-A0A0Q7SZP3-F1
#
_entry.id   AF-A0A0Q7SZP3-F1
#
_cell.length_a   1.000
_cell.length_b   1.000
_cell.length_c   1.000
_cell.angle_alpha   90.00
_cell.angle_beta   90.00
_cell.angle_gamma   90.00
#
_symmetry.space_group_name_H-M   'P 1'
#
loop_
_entity.id
_entity.type
_entity.pdbx_description
1 polymer ?
#
loop_
_entity_poly.entity_id
_entity_poly.type
_entity_poly.pdbx_seq_one_letter_code
_entity_poly.pdbx_strand_id
1 'polypeptide(L)'
;MRRLTLAAVPDFQELMSLVGHLLLRWGWVEDGLEGAPVPSELDRVRHIRNALCHRMISARADPDGDEVAYVRCRLLDGTVVQYSAEDLEEAIRELEKLGHRYGTR
;
A
#
# COMPACT_ATOMS: atom_id res chain seq x y z
N MET A 1 5.38 -31.73 -14.99
CA MET A 1 6.21 -30.55 -14.73
C MET A 1 5.29 -29.37 -14.42
N ARG A 2 5.17 -28.96 -13.15
CA ARG A 2 4.53 -27.70 -12.78
C ARG A 2 5.46 -26.57 -13.20
N ARG A 3 5.04 -25.70 -14.13
CA ARG A 3 5.70 -24.40 -14.31
C ARG A 3 5.52 -23.65 -12.99
N LEU A 4 6.62 -23.36 -12.31
CA LEU A 4 6.68 -22.27 -11.36
C LEU A 4 6.48 -21.01 -12.19
N THR A 5 5.26 -20.49 -12.23
CA THR A 5 5.00 -19.13 -12.69
C THR A 5 5.79 -18.22 -11.77
N LEU A 6 6.91 -17.67 -12.27
CA LEU A 6 7.45 -16.42 -11.74
C LEU A 6 6.25 -15.47 -11.65
N ALA A 7 5.96 -14.95 -10.46
CA ALA A 7 4.88 -13.98 -10.31
C ALA A 7 5.13 -12.86 -11.32
N ALA A 8 4.14 -12.55 -12.15
CA ALA A 8 4.29 -11.50 -13.15
C ALA A 8 4.61 -10.18 -12.44
N VAL A 9 5.57 -9.41 -12.96
CA VAL A 9 5.87 -8.07 -12.45
C VAL A 9 4.61 -7.21 -12.63
N PRO A 10 4.09 -6.55 -11.59
CA PRO A 10 2.86 -5.80 -11.70
C PRO A 10 2.97 -4.69 -12.74
N ASP A 11 1.98 -4.58 -13.63
CA ASP A 11 1.88 -3.44 -14.54
C ASP A 11 1.43 -2.16 -13.81
N PHE A 12 1.36 -1.04 -14.54
CA PHE A 12 0.98 0.25 -13.93
C PHE A 12 -0.44 0.24 -13.37
N GLN A 13 -1.36 -0.46 -14.03
CA GLN A 13 -2.75 -0.56 -13.60
C GLN A 13 -2.86 -1.41 -12.34
N GLU A 14 -2.12 -2.52 -12.25
CA GLU A 14 -2.05 -3.37 -11.07
C GLU A 14 -1.42 -2.62 -9.90
N LEU A 15 -0.32 -1.89 -10.12
CA LEU A 15 0.31 -1.04 -9.10
C LEU A 15 -0.67 0.02 -8.55
N MET A 16 -1.39 0.73 -9.42
CA MET A 16 -2.36 1.74 -8.98
C MET A 16 -3.60 1.10 -8.34
N SER A 17 -3.95 -0.13 -8.73
CA SER A 17 -4.99 -0.91 -8.06
C SER A 17 -4.59 -1.28 -6.62
N LEU A 18 -3.32 -1.64 -6.38
CA LEU A 18 -2.80 -1.84 -5.02
C LEU A 18 -2.88 -0.56 -4.18
N VAL A 19 -2.51 0.59 -4.74
CA VAL A 19 -2.68 1.89 -4.06
C VAL A 19 -4.15 2.12 -3.70
N GLY A 20 -5.06 1.96 -4.66
CA GLY A 20 -6.50 2.13 -4.43
C GLY A 20 -7.05 1.18 -3.37
N HIS A 21 -6.64 -0.08 -3.41
CA HIS A 21 -7.03 -1.10 -2.44
C HIS A 21 -6.55 -0.76 -1.03
N LEU A 22 -5.29 -0.34 -0.88
CA LEU A 22 -4.74 0.09 0.40
C LEU A 22 -5.56 1.25 0.99
N LEU A 23 -5.85 2.27 0.19
CA LEU A 23 -6.63 3.43 0.64
C LEU A 23 -8.07 3.06 1.02
N LEU A 24 -8.69 2.13 0.28
CA LEU A 24 -10.02 1.61 0.59
C LEU A 24 -10.03 0.85 1.93
N ARG A 25 -9.10 -0.10 2.12
CA ARG A 25 -8.98 -0.87 3.37
C ARG A 25 -8.68 0.04 4.56
N TRP A 26 -7.86 1.08 4.36
CA TRP A 26 -7.62 2.10 5.37
C TRP A 26 -8.89 2.85 5.75
N GLY A 27 -9.69 3.29 4.77
CA GLY A 27 -10.95 3.98 5.03
C GLY A 27 -11.93 3.15 5.86
N TRP A 28 -11.98 1.82 5.66
CA TRP A 28 -12.77 0.93 6.50
C TRP A 28 -12.26 0.83 7.93
N VAL A 29 -10.93 0.83 8.12
CA VAL A 29 -10.33 0.88 9.46
C VAL A 29 -10.65 2.20 10.16
N GLU A 30 -10.56 3.34 9.47
CA GLU A 30 -10.95 4.64 10.04
C GLU A 30 -12.42 4.68 10.46
N ASP A 31 -13.31 4.10 9.64
CA ASP A 31 -14.74 3.99 9.93
C ASP A 31 -14.99 3.14 11.18
N GLY A 32 -14.38 1.95 11.26
CA GLY A 32 -14.52 1.04 12.41
C GLY A 32 -13.90 1.55 13.71
N LEU A 33 -13.01 2.53 13.65
CA LEU A 33 -12.46 3.18 14.84
C LEU A 33 -13.44 4.22 15.43
N GLU A 34 -14.46 4.69 14.70
CA GLU A 34 -15.45 5.67 15.17
C GLU A 34 -14.82 6.93 15.81
N GLY A 35 -13.68 7.39 15.26
CA GLY A 35 -12.93 8.53 15.80
C GLY A 35 -12.02 8.22 16.99
N ALA A 36 -11.93 6.96 17.42
CA ALA A 36 -10.91 6.51 18.36
C ALA A 36 -9.50 6.69 17.76
N PRO A 37 -8.46 6.85 18.60
CA PRO A 37 -7.09 6.93 18.12
C PRO A 37 -6.70 5.70 17.30
N VAL A 38 -5.95 5.94 16.22
CA VAL A 38 -5.36 4.84 15.43
C VAL A 38 -4.39 4.04 16.31
N PRO A 39 -4.54 2.71 16.41
CA PRO A 39 -3.61 1.83 17.13
C PRO A 39 -2.17 2.00 16.65
N SER A 40 -1.20 2.00 17.57
CA SER A 40 0.23 2.15 17.21
C SER A 40 0.76 1.02 16.34
N GLU A 41 0.14 -0.17 16.39
CA GLU A 41 0.43 -1.28 15.46
C GLU A 41 0.18 -0.93 13.99
N LEU A 42 -0.60 0.12 13.69
CA LEU A 42 -0.87 0.62 12.36
C LEU A 42 0.02 1.80 11.95
N ASP A 43 1.01 2.20 12.76
CA ASP A 43 1.83 3.39 12.47
C ASP A 43 2.57 3.30 11.14
N ARG A 44 3.07 2.10 10.79
CA ARG A 44 3.70 1.86 9.48
C ARG A 44 2.73 2.13 8.34
N VAL A 45 1.55 1.50 8.36
CA VAL A 45 0.56 1.65 7.30
C VAL A 45 0.01 3.07 7.24
N ARG A 46 -0.16 3.73 8.40
CA ARG A 46 -0.53 5.14 8.50
C ARG A 46 0.46 6.05 7.77
N HIS A 47 1.77 5.79 7.94
CA HIS A 47 2.79 6.53 7.21
C HIS A 47 2.71 6.30 5.70
N ILE A 48 2.55 5.05 5.26
CA ILE A 48 2.39 4.72 3.83
C ILE A 48 1.17 5.44 3.26
N ARG A 49 0.00 5.31 3.90
CA ARG A 49 -1.26 5.98 3.49
C ARG A 49 -1.08 7.50 3.38
N ASN A 50 -0.49 8.13 4.39
CA ASN A 50 -0.28 9.58 4.37
C ASN A 50 0.68 10.03 3.26
N ALA A 51 1.73 9.23 3.00
CA ALA A 51 2.65 9.49 1.90
C ALA A 51 1.94 9.35 0.54
N LEU A 52 1.17 8.28 0.33
CA LEU A 52 0.43 8.05 -0.91
C LEU A 52 -0.62 9.15 -1.18
N CYS A 53 -1.40 9.55 -0.16
CA CYS A 53 -2.45 10.56 -0.33
C CYS A 53 -1.94 11.99 -0.58
N HIS A 54 -0.82 12.36 0.05
CA HIS A 54 -0.43 13.78 0.11
C HIS A 54 0.90 14.09 -0.54
N ARG A 55 1.71 13.06 -0.82
CA ARG A 55 3.14 13.21 -1.13
C ARG A 55 3.61 12.39 -2.32
N MET A 56 2.72 11.72 -3.03
CA MET A 56 3.05 11.00 -4.25
C MET A 56 3.60 11.98 -5.31
N ILE A 57 4.74 11.65 -5.89
CA ILE A 57 5.40 12.47 -6.92
C ILE A 57 5.56 11.73 -8.26
N SER A 58 5.65 10.41 -8.24
CA SER A 58 5.74 9.59 -9.45
C SER A 58 5.38 8.14 -9.14
N ALA A 59 4.92 7.39 -10.12
CA ALA A 59 4.78 5.94 -10.08
C ALA A 59 5.42 5.34 -11.34
N ARG A 60 5.98 4.14 -11.23
CA ARG A 60 6.63 3.43 -12.33
C ARG A 60 6.30 1.95 -12.24
N ALA A 61 5.98 1.36 -13.37
CA ALA A 61 5.87 -0.08 -13.56
C ALA A 61 6.41 -0.40 -14.95
N ASP A 62 7.22 -1.45 -15.04
CA ASP A 62 7.83 -1.91 -16.28
C ASP A 62 7.66 -3.43 -16.34
N PRO A 63 6.50 -3.94 -16.81
CA PRO A 63 6.18 -5.37 -16.78
C PRO A 63 7.08 -6.21 -17.71
N ASP A 64 7.73 -5.56 -18.69
CA ASP A 64 8.68 -6.18 -19.61
C ASP A 64 10.13 -6.08 -19.12
N GLY A 65 10.37 -5.30 -18.06
CA GLY A 65 11.67 -5.06 -17.46
C GLY A 65 11.91 -5.86 -16.19
N ASP A 66 13.16 -5.79 -15.69
CA ASP A 66 13.56 -6.44 -14.44
C ASP A 66 13.37 -5.52 -13.20
N GLU A 67 12.91 -4.28 -13.41
CA GLU A 67 12.69 -3.32 -12.34
C GLU A 67 11.35 -3.56 -11.64
N VAL A 68 11.37 -3.60 -10.30
CA VAL A 68 10.16 -3.74 -9.48
C VAL A 68 9.24 -2.53 -9.64
N ALA A 69 7.93 -2.75 -9.80
CA ALA A 69 6.95 -1.67 -9.83
C ALA A 69 6.88 -0.92 -8.49
N TYR A 70 6.79 0.41 -8.53
CA TYR A 70 6.81 1.25 -7.34
C TYR A 70 6.10 2.61 -7.46
N VAL A 71 5.79 3.18 -6.31
CA VAL A 71 5.38 4.58 -6.13
C VAL A 71 6.44 5.34 -5.34
N ARG A 72 6.81 6.54 -5.78
CA ARG A 72 7.69 7.45 -5.04
C ARG A 72 6.89 8.56 -4.39
N CYS A 73 7.22 8.83 -3.14
CA CYS A 73 6.65 9.91 -2.36
C CYS A 73 7.76 10.81 -1.80
N ARG A 74 7.49 12.12 -1.67
CA ARG A 74 8.39 13.07 -1.02
C ARG A 74 7.85 13.49 0.35
N LEU A 75 8.48 13.02 1.41
CA LEU A 75 8.11 13.31 2.80
C LEU A 75 8.30 14.80 3.15
N LEU A 76 7.80 15.20 4.33
CA LEU A 76 7.83 16.60 4.80
C LEU A 76 9.23 17.17 4.97
N ASP A 77 10.19 16.33 5.33
CA ASP A 77 11.61 16.65 5.46
C ASP A 77 12.35 16.71 4.09
N GLY A 78 11.64 16.45 2.99
CA GLY A 78 12.19 16.37 1.64
C GLY A 78 12.74 14.99 1.26
N THR A 79 12.77 14.03 2.19
CA THR A 79 13.21 12.66 1.93
C THR A 79 12.31 12.01 0.88
N VAL A 80 12.91 11.37 -0.12
CA VAL A 80 12.18 10.61 -1.13
C VAL A 80 12.17 9.15 -0.75
N VAL A 81 10.98 8.61 -0.50
CA VAL A 81 10.74 7.20 -0.21
C VAL A 81 10.10 6.53 -1.41
N GLN A 82 10.35 5.23 -1.54
CA GLN A 82 9.77 4.38 -2.56
C GLN A 82 9.00 3.24 -1.89
N TYR A 83 7.78 3.00 -2.36
CA TYR A 83 6.95 1.86 -1.96
C TYR A 83 6.76 0.97 -3.17
N SER A 84 7.31 -0.24 -3.09
CA SER A 84 7.14 -1.27 -4.12
C SER A 84 5.73 -1.86 -4.08
N ALA A 85 5.35 -2.61 -5.12
CA ALA A 85 4.12 -3.41 -5.09
C ALA A 85 4.09 -4.36 -3.88
N GLU A 86 5.22 -4.97 -3.51
CA GLU A 86 5.32 -5.85 -2.34
C GLU A 86 5.07 -5.10 -1.01
N ASP A 87 5.60 -3.87 -0.86
CA ASP A 87 5.33 -3.03 0.31
C ASP A 87 3.83 -2.74 0.44
N LEU A 88 3.15 -2.46 -0.69
CA LEU A 88 1.72 -2.18 -0.71
C LEU A 88 0.91 -3.44 -0.36
N GLU A 89 1.26 -4.60 -0.91
CA GLU A 89 0.63 -5.88 -0.58
C GLU A 89 0.80 -6.26 0.90
N GLU A 90 1.99 -6.04 1.46
CA GLU A 90 2.23 -6.26 2.89
C GLU A 90 1.37 -5.33 3.75
N ALA A 91 1.31 -4.05 3.42
CA ALA A 91 0.48 -3.09 4.14
C ALA A 91 -1.03 -3.42 4.05
N ILE A 92 -1.50 -3.89 2.89
CA ILE A 92 -2.88 -4.40 2.72
C ILE A 92 -3.12 -5.60 3.63
N ARG A 93 -2.21 -6.59 3.66
CA ARG A 93 -2.32 -7.76 4.54
C ARG A 93 -2.34 -7.39 6.02
N GLU A 94 -1.59 -6.36 6.43
CA GLU A 94 -1.65 -5.82 7.79
C GLU A 94 -3.04 -5.24 8.10
N LEU A 95 -3.61 -4.45 7.19
CA LEU A 95 -4.96 -3.88 7.35
C LEU A 95 -6.05 -4.95 7.39
N GLU A 96 -5.95 -6.00 6.58
CA GLU A 96 -6.93 -7.09 6.55
C GLU A 96 -6.93 -7.91 7.84
N LYS A 97 -5.74 -8.21 8.40
CA LYS A 97 -5.62 -8.89 9.69
C LYS A 97 -6.28 -8.10 10.82
N LEU A 98 -6.19 -6.76 10.76
CA LEU A 98 -6.71 -5.87 11.79
C LEU A 98 -8.17 -5.49 11.57
N GLY A 99 -8.64 -5.46 10.32
CA GLY A 99 -10.05 -5.21 10.00
C GLY A 99 -11.00 -6.22 10.63
N HIS A 100 -10.57 -7.49 10.75
CA HIS A 100 -11.29 -8.52 11.50
C HIS A 100 -11.44 -8.20 13.00
N ARG A 101 -10.49 -7.44 13.57
CA ARG A 101 -10.46 -7.07 15.00
C ARG A 101 -11.32 -5.85 15.30
N TYR A 102 -11.46 -4.92 14.35
CA TYR A 102 -12.22 -3.69 14.48
C TYR A 102 -13.61 -3.74 13.81
N GLY A 103 -14.08 -4.94 13.42
CA GLY A 103 -15.44 -5.12 12.88
C GLY A 103 -15.67 -4.53 11.48
N THR A 104 -14.60 -4.27 10.74
CA THR A 104 -14.68 -3.66 9.41
C THR A 104 -14.95 -4.72 8.35
N ARG A 105 -15.77 -4.40 7.34
CA ARG A 105 -16.17 -5.32 6.26
C ARG A 105 -15.02 -5.82 5.38
#